data_AF-A0ABD2KET1-F1
#
_entry.id   AF-A0ABD2KET1-F1
#
_cell.length_a   1.000
_cell.length_b   1.000
_cell.length_c   1.000
_cell.angle_alpha   90.00
_cell.angle_beta   90.00
_cell.angle_gamma   90.00
#
_symmetry.space_group_name_H-M   'P 1'
#
loop_
_entity.id
_entity.type
_entity.pdbx_description
1 polymer ?
#
loop_
_entity_poly.entity_id
_entity_poly.type
_entity_poly.pdbx_seq_one_letter_code
_entity_poly.pdbx_strand_id
1 'polypeptide(L)'
;MRNASMVELSKLITEESRMTEEMRSLVRARNFEVERIKHTCEQTLAQSVTDATEFDKHSYEISMLNEKLRQVSINYSHQIEALNEHQRHEYRQLVRTMYANEKICFPGKQF
;
A
#
# COMPACT_ATOMS: atom_id res chain seq x y z
N MET A 1 -32.93 -16.27 10.96
CA MET A 1 -31.55 -16.76 10.76
C MET A 1 -30.84 -16.27 9.48
N ARG A 2 -31.44 -15.44 8.60
CA ARG A 2 -30.72 -14.85 7.45
C ARG A 2 -29.95 -13.56 7.76
N ASN A 3 -30.34 -12.83 8.80
CA ASN A 3 -29.81 -11.49 9.05
C ASN A 3 -28.47 -11.48 9.79
N ALA A 4 -28.17 -12.49 10.62
CA ALA A 4 -26.91 -12.56 11.36
C ALA A 4 -25.71 -12.76 10.41
N SER A 5 -25.80 -13.71 9.48
CA SER A 5 -24.72 -13.90 8.48
C SER A 5 -24.63 -12.74 7.49
N MET A 6 -25.75 -12.09 7.15
CA MET A 6 -25.73 -10.89 6.31
C MET A 6 -25.01 -9.72 6.98
N VAL A 7 -25.21 -9.49 8.29
CA VAL A 7 -24.50 -8.44 9.04
C VAL A 7 -23.00 -8.74 9.11
N GLU A 8 -22.62 -9.99 9.31
CA GLU A 8 -21.22 -10.42 9.37
C GLU A 8 -20.51 -10.33 8.02
N LEU A 9 -21.19 -10.76 6.95
CA LEU A 9 -20.72 -10.58 5.57
C LEU A 9 -20.57 -9.10 5.21
N SER A 10 -21.54 -8.24 5.59
CA SER A 10 -21.44 -6.80 5.38
C SER A 10 -20.25 -6.18 6.10
N LYS A 11 -19.93 -6.63 7.32
CA LYS A 11 -18.72 -6.20 8.04
C LYS A 11 -17.46 -6.60 7.28
N LEU A 12 -17.39 -7.84 6.80
CA LEU A 12 -16.23 -8.32 6.06
C LEU A 12 -16.00 -7.54 4.76
N ILE A 13 -17.06 -7.26 4.00
CA ILE A 13 -17.01 -6.42 2.78
C ILE A 13 -16.56 -4.99 3.10
N THR A 14 -17.07 -4.43 4.19
CA THR A 14 -16.71 -3.07 4.63
C THR A 14 -15.22 -2.99 4.98
N GLU A 15 -14.71 -3.97 5.73
CA GLU A 15 -13.29 -4.03 6.08
C GLU A 15 -12.40 -4.28 4.87
N GLU A 16 -12.78 -5.18 3.95
CA GLU A 16 -12.04 -5.39 2.70
C GLU A 16 -11.97 -4.11 1.85
N SER A 17 -13.07 -3.35 1.81
CA SER A 17 -13.11 -2.06 1.11
C SER A 17 -12.17 -1.03 1.75
N ARG A 18 -12.15 -0.95 3.09
CA ARG A 18 -11.21 -0.09 3.83
C ARG A 18 -9.76 -0.47 3.55
N MET A 19 -9.43 -1.76 3.67
CA MET A 19 -8.09 -2.29 3.43
C MET A 19 -7.61 -1.99 2.00
N THR A 20 -8.50 -2.17 1.02
CA THR A 20 -8.23 -1.86 -0.38
C THR A 20 -7.93 -0.37 -0.57
N GLU A 21 -8.69 0.51 0.08
CA GLU A 21 -8.48 1.96 -0.06
C GLU A 21 -7.17 2.42 0.60
N GLU A 22 -6.80 1.87 1.75
CA GLU A 22 -5.51 2.13 2.39
C GLU A 22 -4.34 1.72 1.48
N MET A 23 -4.40 0.51 0.91
CA MET A 23 -3.38 0.03 -0.01
C MET A 23 -3.30 0.91 -1.27
N ARG A 24 -4.45 1.29 -1.84
CA ARG A 24 -4.51 2.20 -3.00
C ARG A 24 -3.92 3.56 -2.67
N SER A 25 -4.23 4.12 -1.51
CA SER A 25 -3.70 5.41 -1.06
C SER A 25 -2.18 5.36 -0.99
N LEU A 26 -1.63 4.31 -0.37
CA LEU A 26 -0.19 4.11 -0.23
C LEU A 26 0.52 3.94 -1.57
N VAL A 27 -0.06 3.17 -2.49
CA VAL A 27 0.47 3.00 -3.85
C VAL A 27 0.41 4.32 -4.65
N ARG A 28 -0.67 5.09 -4.52
CA ARG A 28 -0.78 6.40 -5.18
C ARG A 28 0.27 7.38 -4.66
N ALA A 29 0.50 7.42 -3.34
CA ALA A 29 1.53 8.26 -2.73
C ALA A 29 2.93 7.89 -3.26
N ARG A 30 3.26 6.59 -3.31
CA ARG A 30 4.51 6.10 -3.91
C ARG A 30 4.65 6.56 -5.36
N ASN A 31 3.63 6.32 -6.18
CA ASN A 31 3.68 6.64 -7.61
C ASN A 31 3.86 8.15 -7.82
N PHE A 32 3.18 8.97 -7.03
CA PHE A 32 3.32 10.42 -7.08
C PHE A 32 4.76 10.86 -6.75
N GLU A 33 5.36 10.30 -5.70
CA GLU A 33 6.74 10.62 -5.34
C GLU A 33 7.76 10.19 -6.38
N VAL A 34 7.60 8.99 -6.93
CA VAL A 34 8.44 8.46 -8.02
C VAL A 34 8.35 9.35 -9.25
N GLU A 35 7.14 9.71 -9.67
CA GLU A 35 6.95 10.55 -10.86
C GLU A 35 7.51 11.95 -10.65
N ARG A 36 7.38 12.51 -9.45
CA ARG A 36 8.01 13.79 -9.10
C ARG A 36 9.52 13.72 -9.22
N ILE A 37 10.16 12.67 -8.68
CA ILE A 37 11.62 12.50 -8.76
C ILE A 37 12.06 12.32 -10.21
N LYS A 38 11.34 11.48 -10.97
CA LYS A 38 11.60 11.27 -12.40
C LYS A 38 11.56 12.58 -13.17
N HIS A 39 10.52 13.40 -12.97
CA HIS A 39 10.39 14.68 -13.66
C HIS A 39 11.55 15.63 -13.31
N THR A 40 11.97 15.68 -12.04
CA THR A 40 13.14 16.47 -11.64
C THR A 40 14.43 15.94 -12.29
N CYS A 41 14.63 14.61 -12.35
CA CYS A 41 15.78 14.02 -13.05
C CYS A 41 15.81 14.42 -14.54
N GLU A 42 14.66 14.34 -15.22
CA GLU A 42 14.53 14.73 -16.64
C GLU A 42 14.87 16.20 -16.85
N GLN A 43 14.43 17.08 -15.94
CA GLN A 43 14.75 18.52 -15.98
C GLN A 43 16.24 18.80 -15.76
N THR A 44 16.84 18.22 -14.71
CA THR A 44 18.28 18.39 -14.42
C THR A 44 19.14 17.85 -15.56
N LEU A 45 18.75 16.71 -16.15
CA LEU A 45 19.45 16.15 -17.29
C LEU A 45 19.36 17.08 -18.51
N ALA A 46 18.17 17.60 -18.82
CA ALA A 46 18.00 18.56 -19.92
C ALA A 46 18.87 19.82 -19.73
N GLN A 47 18.93 20.35 -18.51
CA GLN A 47 19.78 21.50 -18.16
C GLN A 47 21.27 21.20 -18.34
N SER A 48 21.71 20.01 -17.93
CA SER A 48 23.11 19.58 -18.05
C SER A 48 23.61 19.51 -19.50
N VAL A 49 22.70 19.25 -20.45
CA VAL A 49 23.01 19.23 -21.88
C VAL A 49 23.14 20.65 -22.44
N THR A 50 22.38 21.60 -21.90
CA THR A 50 22.36 22.99 -22.36
C THR A 50 23.43 23.86 -21.72
N ASP A 51 23.81 23.59 -20.47
CA ASP A 51 24.77 24.39 -19.71
C ASP A 51 25.96 23.54 -19.24
N ALA A 52 26.89 23.30 -20.16
CA ALA A 52 28.07 22.47 -19.93
C ALA A 52 29.01 23.00 -18.82
N THR A 53 28.83 24.25 -18.39
CA THR A 53 29.64 24.87 -17.35
C THR A 53 29.26 24.42 -15.93
N GLU A 54 28.05 23.88 -15.74
CA GLU A 54 27.55 23.38 -14.45
C GLU A 54 27.48 21.84 -14.37
N PHE A 55 28.24 21.12 -15.21
CA PHE A 55 28.17 19.66 -15.30
C PHE A 55 28.32 18.95 -13.94
N ASP A 56 29.32 19.32 -13.13
CA ASP A 56 29.57 18.69 -11.83
C ASP A 56 28.40 18.86 -10.86
N LYS A 57 27.75 20.03 -10.88
CA LYS A 57 26.58 20.33 -10.07
C LYS A 57 25.39 19.47 -10.51
N HIS A 58 25.11 19.40 -11.81
CA HIS A 58 24.03 18.56 -12.33
C HIS A 58 24.26 17.06 -12.07
N SER A 59 25.51 16.60 -12.17
CA SER A 59 25.90 15.23 -11.85
C SER A 59 25.68 14.89 -10.37
N TYR A 60 26.01 15.83 -9.48
CA TYR A 60 25.73 15.71 -8.05
C TYR A 60 24.22 15.69 -7.77
N GLU A 61 23.44 16.59 -8.37
CA GLU A 61 21.98 16.65 -8.22
C GLU A 61 21.31 15.34 -8.67
N ILE A 62 21.71 14.77 -9.82
CA ILE A 62 21.21 13.48 -10.30
C ILE A 62 21.55 12.35 -9.32
N SER A 63 22.76 12.35 -8.75
CA SER A 63 23.16 11.36 -7.74
C SER A 63 22.29 11.44 -6.49
N MET A 64 21.96 12.65 -6.03
CA MET A 64 21.07 12.89 -4.90
C MET A 64 19.63 12.44 -5.20
N LEU A 65 19.12 12.70 -6.42
CA LEU A 65 17.79 12.25 -6.85
C LEU A 65 17.72 10.73 -6.94
N ASN A 66 18.78 10.07 -7.39
CA ASN A 66 18.87 8.61 -7.44
C ASN A 66 18.85 8.01 -6.03
N GLU A 67 19.61 8.59 -5.09
CA GLU A 67 19.56 8.13 -3.69
C GLU A 67 18.17 8.33 -3.09
N LYS A 68 17.54 9.47 -3.35
CA LYS A 68 16.15 9.71 -2.94
C LYS A 68 15.18 8.67 -3.52
N LEU A 69 15.37 8.27 -4.79
CA LEU A 69 14.55 7.23 -5.42
C LEU A 69 14.73 5.88 -4.73
N ARG A 70 15.96 5.50 -4.34
CA ARG A 70 16.22 4.28 -3.56
C ARG A 70 15.51 4.33 -2.21
N GLN A 71 15.60 5.45 -1.50
CA GLN A 71 14.93 5.64 -0.21
C GLN A 71 13.40 5.54 -0.35
N VAL A 72 12.81 6.20 -1.34
CA VAL A 72 11.37 6.07 -1.65
C VAL A 72 11.01 4.61 -1.92
N SER A 73 11.79 3.91 -2.74
CA SER A 73 11.54 2.50 -3.03
C SER A 73 11.57 1.64 -1.76
N ILE A 74 12.60 1.77 -0.93
CA ILE A 74 12.74 0.98 0.31
C ILE A 74 11.59 1.29 1.27
N ASN A 75 11.32 2.57 1.49
CA ASN A 75 10.31 3.02 2.45
C ASN A 75 8.91 2.53 2.08
N TYR A 76 8.51 2.65 0.81
CA TYR A 76 7.19 2.19 0.38
C TYR A 76 7.11 0.67 0.29
N SER A 77 8.19 -0.05 -0.03
CA SER A 77 8.21 -1.52 0.06
C SER A 77 7.92 -1.98 1.50
N HIS A 78 8.64 -1.44 2.49
CA HIS A 78 8.41 -1.78 3.90
C HIS A 78 7.00 -1.42 4.37
N GLN A 79 6.49 -0.24 4.01
CA GLN A 79 5.13 0.17 4.39
C GLN A 79 4.06 -0.75 3.77
N ILE A 80 4.22 -1.14 2.51
CA ILE A 80 3.29 -2.04 1.81
C ILE A 80 3.34 -3.43 2.42
N GLU A 81 4.53 -3.95 2.74
CA GLU A 81 4.70 -5.24 3.39
C GLU A 81 4.05 -5.26 4.77
N ALA A 82 4.34 -4.27 5.62
CA ALA A 82 3.74 -4.14 6.94
C ALA A 82 2.21 -4.02 6.87
N LEU A 83 1.70 -3.21 5.94
CA LEU A 83 0.25 -3.07 5.73
C LEU A 83 -0.36 -4.39 5.26
N ASN A 84 0.26 -5.09 4.32
CA ASN A 84 -0.20 -6.41 3.86
C ASN A 84 -0.25 -7.43 5.00
N GLU A 85 0.79 -7.50 5.83
CA GLU A 85 0.83 -8.42 6.96
C GLU A 85 -0.28 -8.14 7.97
N HIS A 86 -0.47 -6.86 8.29
CA HIS A 86 -1.53 -6.39 9.18
C HIS A 86 -2.92 -6.74 8.61
N GLN A 87 -3.21 -6.35 7.37
CA GLN A 87 -4.49 -6.62 6.71
C GLN A 87 -4.78 -8.12 6.59
N ARG A 88 -3.77 -8.93 6.26
CA ARG A 88 -3.89 -10.40 6.25
C ARG A 88 -4.24 -10.95 7.64
N HIS A 89 -3.67 -10.37 8.69
CA HIS A 89 -3.98 -10.78 10.06
C HIS A 89 -5.41 -10.43 10.43
N GLU A 90 -5.82 -9.17 10.22
CA GLU A 90 -7.17 -8.69 10.51
C GLU A 90 -8.24 -9.47 9.73
N TYR A 91 -8.05 -9.65 8.41
CA TYR A 91 -8.99 -10.40 7.58
C TYR A 91 -9.16 -11.84 8.07
N ARG A 92 -8.06 -12.52 8.45
CA ARG A 92 -8.14 -13.87 9.04
C ARG A 92 -8.91 -13.89 10.36
N GLN A 93 -8.76 -12.87 11.21
CA GLN A 93 -9.51 -12.78 12.46
C GLN A 93 -11.01 -12.57 12.21
N LEU A 94 -11.37 -11.69 11.27
CA LEU A 94 -12.75 -11.46 10.87
C LEU A 94 -13.41 -12.75 10.38
N VAL A 95 -12.77 -13.44 9.42
CA VAL A 95 -13.27 -14.73 8.90
C VAL A 95 -13.42 -15.77 10.01
N ARG A 96 -12.43 -15.90 10.91
CA ARG A 96 -12.52 -16.83 12.06
C ARG A 96 -13.71 -16.52 12.96
N THR A 97 -13.96 -15.24 13.22
CA THR A 97 -15.06 -14.78 14.07
C THR A 97 -16.42 -15.11 13.45
N MET A 98 -16.56 -14.90 12.13
CA MET A 98 -17.77 -15.28 11.39
C MET A 98 -18.07 -16.77 11.52
N TYR A 99 -17.09 -17.64 11.26
CA TYR A 99 -17.28 -19.09 11.40
C TYR A 99 -17.56 -19.52 12.85
N ALA A 100 -16.97 -18.87 13.85
CA ALA A 100 -17.23 -19.16 15.26
C ALA A 100 -18.68 -18.81 15.63
N ASN A 101 -19.18 -17.67 15.17
CA ASN A 101 -20.55 -17.23 15.45
C ASN A 101 -21.59 -18.10 14.74
N GLU A 102 -21.29 -18.59 13.53
CA GLU A 102 -22.13 -19.60 12.87
C GLU A 102 -22.19 -20.91 13.66
N LYS A 103 -21.08 -21.38 14.24
CA LYS A 103 -21.07 -22.60 15.08
C LYS A 103 -21.84 -22.42 16.40
N ILE A 104 -21.77 -21.26 17.03
CA ILE A 104 -22.50 -20.96 18.28
C ILE A 104 -24.01 -20.94 18.03
N CYS A 105 -24.46 -20.56 16.83
CA CYS A 105 -25.87 -20.53 16.48
C CYS A 105 -26.47 -21.93 16.17
N PHE A 106 -25.66 -22.99 16.15
CA PHE A 106 -26.11 -24.39 15.98
C PHE A 106 -25.53 -25.32 17.08
N PRO A 107 -26.02 -25.25 18.32
CA PRO A 107 -25.74 -26.28 19.31
C PRO A 107 -26.68 -27.46 19.04
N GLY A 108 -26.18 -28.51 18.39
CA GLY A 108 -26.81 -29.84 18.40
C GLY A 108 -27.61 -30.23 17.17
N LYS A 109 -26.94 -30.91 16.24
CA LYS A 109 -27.43 -32.19 15.73
C LYS A 109 -26.28 -33.18 15.80
N GLN A 110 -26.14 -33.81 16.97
CA GLN A 110 -25.47 -35.10 17.06
C GLN A 110 -26.47 -36.12 16.52
N PHE A 111 -26.02 -36.92 15.54
CA PHE A 111 -26.73 -38.11 15.06
C PHE A 111 -26.67 -39.21 16.11
#